data_AF-A0A5C1WKQ7-F1
#
_entry.id   AF-A0A5C1WKQ7-F1
#
_cell.length_a   1.000
_cell.length_b   1.000
_cell.length_c   1.000
_cell.angle_alpha   90.00
_cell.angle_beta   90.00
_cell.angle_gamma   90.00
#
_symmetry.space_group_name_H-M   'P 1'
#
loop_
_entity.id
_entity.type
_entity.pdbx_description
1 polymer ?
#
loop_
_entity_poly.entity_id
_entity_poly.type
_entity_poly.pdbx_seq_one_letter_code
_entity_poly.pdbx_strand_id
1 'polypeptide(L)'
;MTPGSEDPRIEVMYRRDRAWAFAAVGVLWLILLFVFFKIMPDSGSTGVTVALLVAGSLVLLFNTAAIAALVRHYHEDKQHLYGLDLHYIDEMKKNKR
;
A
#
# COMPACT_ATOMS: atom_id res chain seq x y z
N MET A 1 -24.22 -7.76 22.31
CA MET A 1 -23.29 -8.11 21.22
C MET A 1 -23.83 -9.35 20.50
N THR A 2 -24.32 -9.20 19.26
CA THR A 2 -24.57 -10.35 18.38
C THR A 2 -23.22 -10.83 17.84
N PRO A 3 -22.88 -12.13 17.96
CA PRO A 3 -21.68 -12.66 17.36
C PRO A 3 -21.88 -12.70 15.84
N GLY A 4 -21.12 -11.90 15.09
CA GLY A 4 -21.04 -12.01 13.62
C GLY A 4 -21.20 -10.74 12.78
N SER A 5 -21.50 -9.57 13.36
CA SER A 5 -21.54 -8.31 12.59
C SER A 5 -20.28 -7.48 12.84
N GLU A 6 -19.29 -7.57 11.94
CA GLU A 6 -18.14 -6.66 11.91
C GLU A 6 -18.62 -5.20 11.92
N ASP A 7 -18.01 -4.30 12.71
CA ASP A 7 -18.38 -2.87 12.70
C ASP A 7 -18.12 -2.30 11.30
N PRO A 8 -19.14 -1.79 10.58
CA PRO A 8 -18.98 -1.30 9.20
C PRO A 8 -17.93 -0.19 9.05
N ARG A 9 -17.62 0.54 10.14
CA ARG A 9 -16.60 1.59 10.16
C ARG A 9 -15.19 1.02 9.97
N ILE A 10 -14.91 -0.17 10.50
CA ILE A 10 -13.63 -0.87 10.35
C ILE A 10 -13.36 -1.17 8.88
N GLU A 11 -14.36 -1.68 8.16
CA GLU A 11 -14.23 -2.02 6.74
C GLU A 11 -14.01 -0.77 5.86
N VAL A 12 -14.60 0.37 6.23
CA VAL A 12 -14.37 1.65 5.53
C VAL A 12 -12.94 2.14 5.74
N MET A 13 -12.40 2.08 6.96
CA MET A 13 -11.02 2.46 7.26
C MET A 13 -10.03 1.55 6.52
N TYR A 14 -10.21 0.24 6.63
CA TYR A 14 -9.39 -0.76 5.93
C TYR A 14 -9.39 -0.56 4.41
N ARG A 15 -10.57 -0.37 3.79
CA ARG A 15 -10.67 -0.16 2.33
C ARG A 15 -9.94 1.09 1.88
N ARG A 16 -9.99 2.17 2.66
CA ARG A 16 -9.29 3.43 2.35
C ARG A 16 -7.77 3.27 2.45
N ASP A 17 -7.29 2.65 3.52
CA ASP A 17 -5.84 2.46 3.72
C ASP A 17 -5.27 1.52 2.66
N ARG A 18 -6.00 0.46 2.32
CA ARG A 18 -5.68 -0.42 1.18
C ARG A 18 -5.58 0.36 -0.13
N ALA A 19 -6.52 1.27 -0.40
CA ALA A 19 -6.48 2.09 -1.60
C ALA A 19 -5.22 2.98 -1.64
N TRP A 20 -4.85 3.58 -0.50
CA TRP A 20 -3.62 4.38 -0.40
C TRP A 20 -2.34 3.56 -0.57
N ALA A 21 -2.30 2.34 -0.02
CA ALA A 21 -1.16 1.44 -0.18
C ALA A 21 -0.92 1.09 -1.67
N PHE A 22 -1.98 0.73 -2.40
CA PHE A 22 -1.87 0.47 -3.84
C PHE A 22 -1.61 1.73 -4.65
N ALA A 23 -2.17 2.88 -4.27
CA ALA A 23 -1.90 4.15 -4.92
C ALA A 23 -0.42 4.53 -4.80
N ALA A 24 0.21 4.33 -3.63
CA ALA A 24 1.62 4.61 -3.42
C ALA A 24 2.52 3.75 -4.34
N VAL A 25 2.22 2.45 -4.48
CA VAL A 25 2.91 1.58 -5.44
C VAL A 25 2.68 2.04 -6.87
N GLY A 26 1.45 2.42 -7.22
CA GLY A 26 1.14 2.98 -8.54
C GLY A 26 1.98 4.22 -8.87
N VAL A 27 2.13 5.14 -7.91
CA VAL A 27 3.01 6.31 -8.06
C VAL A 27 4.47 5.91 -8.24
N LEU A 28 4.96 4.92 -7.48
CA LEU A 28 6.31 4.38 -7.67
C LEU A 28 6.53 3.82 -9.08
N TRP A 29 5.56 3.07 -9.61
CA TRP A 29 5.57 2.59 -11.00
C TRP A 29 5.72 3.73 -11.99
N LEU A 30 4.88 4.77 -11.86
CA LEU A 30 4.91 5.93 -12.75
C LEU A 30 6.26 6.66 -12.70
N ILE A 31 6.82 6.86 -11.50
CA ILE A 31 8.11 7.54 -11.34
C ILE A 31 9.24 6.71 -11.97
N LEU A 32 9.33 5.42 -11.68
CA LEU A 32 10.42 4.59 -12.20
C LEU A 32 10.34 4.42 -13.73
N LEU A 33 9.13 4.22 -14.27
CA LEU A 33 8.95 4.17 -15.73
C LEU A 33 9.30 5.50 -16.39
N PHE A 34 8.85 6.62 -15.81
CA PHE A 34 9.20 7.95 -16.31
C PHE A 34 10.71 8.16 -16.34
N VAL A 35 11.41 7.87 -15.24
CA VAL A 35 12.87 7.99 -15.15
C VAL A 35 13.56 7.08 -16.17
N PHE A 36 13.11 5.82 -16.30
CA PHE A 36 13.65 4.88 -17.27
C PHE A 36 13.54 5.42 -18.71
N PHE A 37 12.35 5.88 -19.12
CA PHE A 37 12.15 6.45 -20.46
C PHE A 37 12.92 7.75 -20.69
N LYS A 38 13.14 8.55 -19.64
CA LYS A 38 13.94 9.77 -19.73
C LYS A 38 15.43 9.50 -19.91
N ILE A 39 15.95 8.43 -19.31
CA ILE A 39 17.38 8.08 -19.39
C ILE A 39 17.68 7.17 -20.58
N MET A 40 16.69 6.42 -21.10
CA MET A 40 16.88 5.45 -22.18
C MET A 40 17.65 6.00 -23.41
N PRO A 41 17.36 7.21 -23.94
CA PRO A 41 18.09 7.78 -25.08
C PRO A 41 19.58 8.05 -24.76
N ASP A 42 19.89 8.35 -23.50
CA ASP A 42 21.21 8.77 -23.03
C ASP A 42 21.97 7.64 -22.30
N SER A 43 21.43 6.41 -22.29
CA SER A 43 21.95 5.29 -21.50
C SER A 43 23.32 4.74 -21.96
N GLY A 44 23.86 5.27 -23.05
CA GLY A 44 25.23 5.07 -23.53
C GLY A 44 25.52 3.70 -24.14
N SER A 45 25.07 2.61 -23.52
CA SER A 45 25.27 1.24 -24.01
C SER A 45 24.09 0.32 -23.71
N THR A 46 23.89 -0.68 -24.57
CA THR A 46 22.84 -1.70 -24.41
C THR A 46 22.92 -2.42 -23.06
N GLY A 47 24.14 -2.65 -22.54
CA GLY A 47 24.34 -3.32 -21.26
C GLY A 47 23.78 -2.53 -20.07
N VAL A 48 23.96 -1.21 -20.08
CA VAL A 48 23.40 -0.32 -19.04
C VAL A 48 21.87 -0.32 -19.13
N THR A 49 21.30 -0.23 -20.33
CA THR A 49 19.84 -0.28 -20.51
C THR A 49 19.24 -1.58 -19.98
N VAL A 50 19.87 -2.73 -20.27
CA VAL A 50 19.41 -4.05 -19.77
C VAL A 50 19.52 -4.13 -18.25
N ALA A 51 20.64 -3.66 -17.68
CA ALA A 51 20.82 -3.65 -16.23
C ALA A 51 19.76 -2.80 -15.52
N LEU A 52 19.47 -1.60 -16.04
CA LEU A 52 18.41 -0.72 -15.54
C LEU A 52 17.03 -1.36 -15.67
N LEU A 53 16.75 -2.01 -16.80
CA LEU A 53 15.48 -2.68 -17.04
C LEU A 53 15.26 -3.81 -16.02
N VAL A 54 16.27 -4.68 -15.83
CA VAL A 54 16.18 -5.81 -14.90
C VAL A 54 16.08 -5.31 -13.47
N ALA A 55 16.96 -4.42 -13.03
CA ALA A 55 16.96 -3.90 -11.66
C ALA A 55 15.66 -3.13 -11.35
N GLY A 56 15.23 -2.24 -12.26
CA GLY A 56 13.98 -1.51 -12.12
C GLY A 56 12.76 -2.42 -12.06
N SER A 57 12.72 -3.45 -12.91
CA SER A 57 11.64 -4.45 -12.91
C SER A 57 11.59 -5.24 -11.60
N LEU A 58 12.74 -5.63 -11.06
CA LEU A 58 12.79 -6.33 -9.77
C LEU A 58 12.31 -5.42 -8.62
N VAL A 59 12.72 -4.15 -8.61
CA VAL A 59 12.22 -3.18 -7.62
C VAL A 59 10.70 -3.07 -7.69
N LEU A 60 10.15 -2.87 -8.90
CA LEU A 60 8.70 -2.76 -9.09
C LEU A 60 7.96 -4.03 -8.67
N LEU A 61 8.46 -5.20 -9.08
CA LEU A 61 7.86 -6.49 -8.78
C LEU A 61 7.84 -6.75 -7.27
N PHE A 62 9.00 -6.66 -6.61
CA PHE A 62 9.10 -6.97 -5.19
C PHE A 62 8.37 -5.96 -4.32
N ASN A 63 8.38 -4.67 -4.67
CA ASN A 63 7.65 -3.67 -3.91
C ASN A 63 6.13 -3.88 -4.02
N THR A 64 5.65 -4.22 -5.23
CA THR A 64 4.24 -4.58 -5.44
C THR A 64 3.85 -5.84 -4.68
N ALA A 65 4.69 -6.88 -4.71
CA ALA A 65 4.45 -8.13 -3.98
C ALA A 65 4.45 -7.91 -2.46
N ALA A 66 5.37 -7.09 -1.93
CA ALA A 66 5.44 -6.76 -0.52
C ALA A 66 4.17 -6.03 -0.04
N ILE A 67 3.69 -5.05 -0.80
CA ILE A 67 2.44 -4.34 -0.47
C ILE A 67 1.22 -5.26 -0.58
N ALA A 68 1.17 -6.12 -1.60
CA ALA A 68 0.09 -7.11 -1.71
C ALA A 68 0.10 -8.09 -0.52
N ALA A 69 1.27 -8.56 -0.09
CA ALA A 69 1.43 -9.42 1.07
C ALA A 69 1.02 -8.71 2.37
N LEU A 70 1.44 -7.44 2.55
CA LEU A 70 1.08 -6.60 3.69
C LEU A 70 -0.44 -6.44 3.80
N VAL A 71 -1.10 -6.07 2.69
CA VAL A 71 -2.56 -5.90 2.64
C VAL A 71 -3.29 -7.21 2.93
N ARG A 72 -2.79 -8.34 2.41
CA ARG A 72 -3.36 -9.66 2.66
C ARG A 72 -3.28 -10.04 4.13
N HIS A 73 -2.11 -9.85 4.74
CA HIS A 73 -1.91 -10.14 6.16
C HIS A 73 -2.76 -9.23 7.05
N TYR A 74 -2.85 -7.93 6.74
CA TYR A 74 -3.69 -7.00 7.49
C TYR A 74 -5.19 -7.25 7.33
N HIS A 75 -5.64 -7.98 6.31
CA HIS A 75 -7.03 -8.41 6.24
C HIS A 75 -7.39 -9.36 7.40
N GLU A 76 -6.45 -10.21 7.80
CA GLU A 76 -6.62 -11.20 8.86
C GLU A 76 -6.63 -10.52 10.25
N ASP A 77 -5.83 -9.46 10.42
CA ASP A 77 -5.67 -8.75 11.69
C ASP A 77 -6.52 -7.47 11.84
N LYS A 78 -7.32 -7.11 10.82
CA LYS A 78 -8.08 -5.84 10.78
C LYS A 78 -9.01 -5.63 11.98
N GLN A 79 -9.61 -6.71 12.49
CA GLN A 79 -10.60 -6.63 13.58
C GLN A 79 -9.97 -6.18 14.90
N HIS A 80 -8.75 -6.63 15.19
CA HIS A 80 -8.06 -6.27 16.43
C HIS A 80 -7.50 -4.85 16.36
N LEU A 81 -6.80 -4.51 15.27
CA LEU A 81 -6.16 -3.21 15.08
C LEU A 81 -7.18 -2.07 15.00
N TYR A 82 -8.14 -2.15 14.08
CA TYR A 82 -9.10 -1.07 13.86
C TYR A 82 -10.21 -1.03 14.93
N GLY A 83 -10.51 -2.15 15.59
CA GLY A 83 -11.43 -2.16 16.73
C GLY A 83 -10.90 -1.36 17.92
N LEU A 84 -9.60 -1.50 18.21
CA LEU A 84 -8.93 -0.74 19.26
C LEU A 84 -8.84 0.75 18.92
N ASP A 85 -8.48 1.10 17.68
CA ASP A 85 -8.45 2.49 17.22
C ASP A 85 -9.83 3.17 17.34
N LEU A 86 -10.88 2.45 16.96
CA LEU A 86 -12.25 2.96 17.02
C LEU A 86 -12.71 3.17 18.46
N HIS A 87 -12.35 2.26 19.37
CA HIS A 87 -12.58 2.44 20.81
C HIS A 87 -11.93 3.73 21.32
N TYR A 88 -10.65 3.97 21.02
CA TYR A 88 -9.97 5.18 21.47
C TYR A 88 -10.57 6.45 20.86
N ILE A 89 -10.94 6.44 19.58
CA ILE A 89 -11.64 7.55 18.93
C ILE A 89 -12.97 7.86 19.63
N ASP A 90 -13.74 6.82 19.99
CA ASP A 90 -15.02 6.98 20.66
C ASP A 90 -14.85 7.47 22.11
N GLU A 91 -13.80 7.04 22.83
CA GLU A 91 -13.44 7.56 24.16
C GLU A 91 -13.01 9.03 24.12
N MET A 92 -12.19 9.44 23.15
CA MET A 92 -11.79 10.84 22.96
C MET A 92 -13.00 11.74 22.68
N LYS A 93 -14.00 11.24 21.95
CA LYS A 93 -15.25 11.97 21.69
C LYS A 93 -16.12 12.10 22.94
N LYS A 94 -16.18 11.07 23.80
CA LYS A 94 -16.90 11.13 25.08
C LYS A 94 -16.27 12.12 26.04
N ASN A 95 -14.94 12.13 26.16
CA ASN A 95 -14.21 13.05 27.05
C ASN A 95 -14.26 14.53 26.62
N LYS A 96 -14.77 14.81 25.41
CA LYS A 96 -14.90 16.17 24.86
C LYS A 96 -16.31 16.74 25.01
N ARG A 97 -17.26 15.96 25.53
CA ARG A 97 -18.62 16.39 25.89
C ARG A 97 -18.71 16.54 27.40
#